data_AF-A0A8T6N975-F1
#
_entry.id   AF-A0A8T6N975-F1
#
_cell.length_a   1.000
_cell.length_b   1.000
_cell.length_c   1.000
_cell.angle_alpha   90.00
_cell.angle_beta   90.00
_cell.angle_gamma   90.00
#
_symmetry.space_group_name_H-M   'P 1'
#
loop_
_entity.id
_entity.type
_entity.pdbx_description
1 polymer ?
#
loop_
_entity_poly.entity_id
_entity_poly.type
_entity_poly.pdbx_seq_one_letter_code
_entity_poly.pdbx_strand_id
1 'polypeptide(L)'
;MVFGWGKKKQDSPELATKTILSLDEISSVLSKHKEEQKKQIVTKSKPLLSEINGELDFIYKIIDHLKNDTLKVEDIEKILQVIVVRAKTEVIDVISKESKKPIPNVSTYDDLLKASEASSHTLKKIGDVLGKNSRVIHVFAKKYAQSLKDHLALVTKNNTLLTKMLSDYSVLEDSCDSILDMVSKIQDASQEHQSTERHMTSLGDSHDSAQKLYESTQKQISDLQSSPE
;
A
#
# COMPACT_ATOMS: atom_id res chain seq x y z
N MET A 1 -46.66 31.49 -26.98
CA MET A 1 -45.41 30.78 -26.66
C MET A 1 -44.59 31.67 -25.75
N VAL A 2 -44.50 31.34 -24.46
CA VAL A 2 -43.70 32.07 -23.47
C VAL A 2 -42.60 31.12 -23.02
N PHE A 3 -41.40 31.32 -23.53
CA PHE A 3 -40.23 30.52 -23.15
C PHE A 3 -39.64 31.11 -21.87
N GLY A 4 -39.89 30.44 -20.75
CA GLY A 4 -39.23 30.72 -19.48
C GLY A 4 -37.75 30.40 -19.59
N TRP A 5 -36.91 31.43 -19.49
CA TRP A 5 -35.47 31.26 -19.25
C TRP A 5 -35.28 30.91 -17.78
N GLY A 6 -35.33 29.61 -17.48
CA GLY A 6 -34.88 29.07 -16.20
C GLY A 6 -33.41 29.42 -15.97
N LYS A 7 -33.13 30.07 -14.85
CA LYS A 7 -31.77 30.33 -14.37
C LYS A 7 -31.01 29.00 -14.29
N LYS A 8 -30.02 28.81 -15.17
CA LYS A 8 -29.00 27.78 -14.98
C LYS A 8 -28.21 28.13 -13.73
N LYS A 9 -28.28 27.28 -12.70
CA LYS A 9 -27.28 27.29 -11.62
C LYS A 9 -25.95 26.99 -12.27
N GLN A 10 -25.03 27.92 -12.11
CA GLN A 10 -23.64 27.76 -12.48
C GLN A 10 -23.03 26.89 -11.38
N ASP A 11 -22.82 25.60 -11.66
CA ASP A 11 -21.99 24.74 -10.81
C ASP A 11 -20.56 25.29 -10.91
N SER A 12 -20.20 26.16 -9.96
CA SER A 12 -18.82 26.54 -9.73
C SER A 12 -18.06 25.29 -9.25
N PRO A 13 -16.93 24.92 -9.88
CA PRO A 13 -16.07 23.90 -9.32
C PRO A 13 -15.58 24.41 -7.96
N GLU A 14 -15.78 23.61 -6.90
CA GLU A 14 -15.15 23.82 -5.60
C GLU A 14 -13.64 23.97 -5.84
N LEU A 15 -13.15 25.21 -5.79
CA LEU A 15 -11.73 25.47 -5.73
C LEU A 15 -11.22 24.80 -4.46
N ALA A 16 -10.38 23.79 -4.62
CA ALA A 16 -9.54 23.27 -3.56
C ALA A 16 -8.88 24.47 -2.87
N THR A 17 -9.28 24.75 -1.63
CA THR A 17 -8.68 25.78 -0.81
C THR A 17 -7.24 25.38 -0.59
N LYS A 18 -6.32 26.06 -1.28
CA LYS A 18 -4.88 25.84 -1.17
C LYS A 18 -4.48 26.22 0.26
N THR A 19 -4.51 25.25 1.16
CA THR A 19 -4.15 25.43 2.57
C THR A 19 -2.64 25.60 2.60
N ILE A 20 -2.18 26.78 3.03
CA ILE A 20 -0.75 27.00 3.28
C ILE A 20 -0.43 26.24 4.56
N LEU A 21 0.49 25.27 4.48
CA LEU A 21 0.94 24.46 5.60
C LEU A 21 2.34 24.93 6.02
N SER A 22 2.57 25.05 7.33
CA SER A 22 3.93 25.23 7.86
C SER A 22 4.73 23.92 7.76
N LEU A 23 6.06 24.02 7.64
CA LEU A 23 6.97 22.88 7.66
C LEU A 23 6.78 22.01 8.92
N ASP A 24 6.55 22.65 10.06
CA ASP A 24 6.34 21.97 11.35
C ASP A 24 5.04 21.15 11.40
N GLU A 25 4.04 21.51 10.59
CA GLU A 25 2.72 20.87 10.58
C GLU A 25 2.68 19.62 9.68
N ILE A 26 3.62 19.49 8.73
CA ILE A 26 3.64 18.43 7.72
C ILE A 26 3.65 17.04 8.37
N SER A 27 4.49 16.84 9.39
CA SER A 27 4.58 15.53 10.08
C SER A 27 3.26 15.09 10.71
N SER A 28 2.54 16.03 11.33
CA SER A 28 1.23 15.78 11.94
C SER A 28 0.16 15.46 10.90
N VAL A 29 0.15 16.20 9.79
CA VAL A 29 -0.79 15.99 8.68
C VAL A 29 -0.57 14.63 8.03
N LEU A 30 0.68 14.27 7.72
CA LEU A 30 1.02 12.97 7.13
C LEU A 30 0.65 11.82 8.07
N SER A 31 0.92 11.95 9.37
CA SER A 31 0.57 10.93 10.35
C SER A 31 -0.95 10.71 10.44
N LYS A 32 -1.74 11.79 10.44
CA LYS A 32 -3.20 11.70 10.39
C LYS A 32 -3.69 11.05 9.10
N HIS A 33 -3.09 11.42 7.97
CA HIS A 33 -3.44 10.85 6.67
C HIS A 33 -3.14 9.33 6.61
N LYS A 34 -1.96 8.90 7.09
CA LYS A 34 -1.61 7.48 7.19
C LYS A 34 -2.63 6.71 8.05
N GLU A 35 -3.00 7.24 9.21
CA GLU A 35 -3.96 6.61 10.10
C GLU A 35 -5.37 6.52 9.50
N GLU A 36 -5.82 7.57 8.83
CA GLU A 36 -7.11 7.57 8.12
C GLU A 36 -7.11 6.52 7.00
N GLN A 37 -6.03 6.44 6.22
CA GLN A 37 -5.90 5.47 5.14
C GLN A 37 -5.85 4.03 5.67
N LYS A 38 -5.15 3.76 6.78
CA LYS A 38 -5.19 2.46 7.45
C LYS A 38 -6.63 2.05 7.81
N LYS A 39 -7.40 2.95 8.44
CA LYS A 39 -8.80 2.69 8.80
C LYS A 39 -9.70 2.42 7.59
N GLN A 40 -9.51 3.20 6.51
CA GLN A 40 -10.26 2.99 5.27
C GLN A 40 -9.96 1.63 4.64
N ILE A 41 -8.69 1.25 4.56
CA ILE A 41 -8.27 -0.03 3.97
C ILE A 41 -8.81 -1.20 4.79
N VAL A 42 -8.71 -1.14 6.11
CA VAL A 42 -9.31 -2.15 7.01
C VAL A 42 -10.81 -2.30 6.74
N THR A 43 -11.53 -1.18 6.62
CA THR A 43 -12.98 -1.20 6.38
C THR A 43 -13.33 -1.79 5.01
N LYS A 44 -12.59 -1.39 3.95
CA LYS A 44 -12.79 -1.90 2.59
C LYS A 44 -12.41 -3.38 2.43
N SER A 45 -11.47 -3.87 3.25
CA SER A 45 -10.97 -5.24 3.19
C SER A 45 -11.88 -6.27 3.87
N LYS A 46 -12.67 -5.84 4.87
CA LYS A 46 -13.62 -6.71 5.58
C LYS A 46 -14.57 -7.50 4.66
N PRO A 47 -15.31 -6.87 3.73
CA PRO A 47 -16.21 -7.63 2.84
C PRO A 47 -15.44 -8.62 1.95
N LEU A 48 -14.26 -8.25 1.46
CA LEU A 48 -13.43 -9.13 0.63
C LEU A 48 -13.00 -10.38 1.39
N LEU A 49 -12.58 -10.22 2.65
CA LEU A 49 -12.20 -11.34 3.52
C LEU A 49 -13.40 -12.21 3.91
N SER A 50 -14.56 -11.61 4.12
CA SER A 50 -15.80 -12.36 4.36
C SER A 50 -16.16 -13.21 3.14
N GLU A 51 -16.07 -12.64 1.93
CA GLU A 51 -16.30 -13.39 0.69
C GLU A 51 -15.27 -14.51 0.52
N ILE A 52 -13.97 -14.24 0.72
CA ILE A 52 -12.93 -15.28 0.65
C ILE A 52 -13.24 -16.45 1.59
N ASN A 53 -13.61 -16.18 2.84
CA ASN A 53 -13.98 -17.23 3.79
C ASN A 53 -15.21 -18.02 3.34
N GLY A 54 -16.22 -17.35 2.80
CA GLY A 54 -17.41 -18.00 2.24
C GLY A 54 -17.07 -18.92 1.06
N GLU A 55 -16.25 -18.44 0.13
CA GLU A 55 -15.79 -19.21 -1.03
C GLU A 55 -14.90 -20.41 -0.62
N LEU A 56 -14.06 -20.25 0.41
CA LEU A 56 -13.28 -21.36 0.97
C LEU A 56 -14.17 -22.42 1.62
N ASP A 57 -15.27 -22.03 2.28
CA ASP A 57 -16.27 -22.97 2.82
C ASP A 57 -17.00 -23.72 1.70
N PHE A 58 -17.34 -23.06 0.59
CA PHE A 58 -17.88 -23.74 -0.59
C PHE A 58 -16.88 -24.73 -1.20
N ILE A 59 -15.61 -24.34 -1.34
CA ILE A 59 -14.54 -25.24 -1.79
C ILE A 59 -14.43 -26.44 -0.84
N TYR A 60 -14.47 -26.23 0.47
CA TYR A 60 -14.45 -27.32 1.45
C TYR A 60 -15.63 -28.29 1.24
N LYS A 61 -16.85 -27.79 1.08
CA LYS A 61 -18.04 -28.62 0.83
C LYS A 61 -17.91 -29.46 -0.45
N ILE A 62 -17.35 -28.88 -1.51
CA ILE A 62 -17.10 -29.62 -2.76
C ILE A 62 -16.13 -30.78 -2.52
N ILE A 63 -15.07 -30.54 -1.76
CA ILE A 63 -14.08 -31.56 -1.43
C ILE A 63 -14.64 -32.63 -0.50
N ASP A 64 -15.49 -32.26 0.45
CA ASP A 64 -16.17 -33.21 1.33
C ASP A 64 -17.13 -34.11 0.54
N HIS A 65 -17.83 -33.57 -0.47
CA HIS A 65 -18.61 -34.38 -1.40
C HIS A 65 -17.73 -35.31 -2.26
N LEU A 66 -16.61 -34.80 -2.79
CA LEU A 66 -15.66 -35.59 -3.57
C LEU A 66 -15.09 -36.76 -2.76
N LYS A 67 -14.87 -36.59 -1.45
CA LYS A 67 -14.37 -37.64 -0.56
C LYS A 67 -15.25 -38.89 -0.60
N ASN A 68 -16.55 -38.71 -0.47
CA ASN A 68 -17.52 -39.81 -0.43
C ASN A 68 -17.91 -40.32 -1.83
N ASP A 69 -17.50 -39.63 -2.89
CA ASP A 69 -17.85 -40.00 -4.26
C ASP A 69 -16.97 -41.13 -4.80
N THR A 70 -17.61 -42.19 -5.30
CA THR A 70 -16.89 -43.28 -5.95
C THR A 70 -16.61 -42.89 -7.40
N LEU A 71 -15.35 -42.58 -7.70
CA LEU A 71 -14.93 -42.24 -9.06
C LEU A 71 -15.08 -43.48 -9.94
N LYS A 72 -15.69 -43.34 -11.12
CA LYS A 72 -15.85 -44.44 -12.08
C LYS A 72 -14.47 -44.85 -12.62
N VAL A 73 -13.86 -45.87 -11.99
CA VAL A 73 -12.50 -46.36 -12.31
C VAL A 73 -12.45 -47.82 -12.76
N GLU A 74 -13.62 -48.43 -12.96
CA GLU A 74 -13.80 -49.87 -13.19
C GLU A 74 -13.18 -50.36 -14.52
N ASP A 75 -13.24 -49.55 -15.57
CA ASP A 75 -12.74 -49.91 -16.93
C ASP A 75 -11.29 -49.47 -17.20
N ILE A 76 -10.52 -49.18 -16.16
CA ILE A 76 -9.19 -48.55 -16.29
C ILE A 76 -8.09 -49.51 -15.85
N GLU A 77 -6.93 -49.46 -16.52
CA GLU A 77 -5.71 -50.15 -16.10
C GLU A 77 -5.37 -49.90 -14.63
N LYS A 78 -4.92 -50.95 -13.93
CA LYS A 78 -4.58 -50.93 -12.50
C LYS A 78 -3.61 -49.81 -12.11
N ILE A 79 -2.65 -49.48 -12.97
CA ILE A 79 -1.67 -48.40 -12.72
C ILE A 79 -2.36 -47.04 -12.67
N LEU A 80 -3.26 -46.77 -13.61
CA LEU A 80 -4.02 -45.53 -13.66
C LEU A 80 -5.00 -45.43 -12.47
N GLN A 81 -5.62 -46.54 -12.06
CA GLN A 81 -6.45 -46.56 -10.85
C GLN A 81 -5.66 -46.08 -9.61
N VAL A 82 -4.43 -46.56 -9.42
CA VAL A 82 -3.56 -46.14 -8.31
C VAL A 82 -3.25 -44.64 -8.37
N ILE A 83 -2.96 -44.10 -9.55
CA ILE A 83 -2.69 -42.67 -9.75
C ILE A 83 -3.91 -41.83 -9.38
N VAL A 84 -5.10 -42.24 -9.84
CA VAL A 84 -6.37 -41.53 -9.58
C VAL A 84 -6.69 -41.50 -8.09
N VAL A 85 -6.57 -42.64 -7.40
CA VAL A 85 -6.79 -42.72 -5.95
C VAL A 85 -5.81 -41.82 -5.20
N ARG A 86 -4.52 -41.89 -5.53
CA ARG A 86 -3.49 -41.05 -4.88
C ARG A 86 -3.76 -39.56 -5.09
N ALA A 87 -4.06 -39.16 -6.32
CA ALA A 87 -4.38 -37.77 -6.65
C ALA A 87 -5.64 -37.28 -5.93
N LYS A 88 -6.70 -38.11 -5.88
CA LYS A 88 -7.92 -37.82 -5.12
C LYS A 88 -7.61 -37.61 -3.64
N THR A 89 -6.87 -38.52 -3.01
CA THR A 89 -6.48 -38.43 -1.59
C THR A 89 -5.69 -37.14 -1.32
N GLU A 90 -4.69 -36.83 -2.14
CA GLU A 90 -3.88 -35.63 -1.95
C GLU A 90 -4.70 -34.33 -2.08
N VAL A 91 -5.57 -34.25 -3.10
CA VAL A 91 -6.47 -33.11 -3.29
C VAL A 91 -7.38 -32.94 -2.07
N ILE A 92 -7.95 -34.03 -1.57
CA ILE A 92 -8.81 -33.99 -0.38
C ILE A 92 -8.02 -33.53 0.84
N ASP A 93 -6.86 -34.13 1.11
CA ASP A 93 -6.08 -33.86 2.31
C ASP A 93 -5.59 -32.41 2.37
N VAL A 94 -5.03 -31.91 1.26
CA VAL A 94 -4.50 -30.55 1.19
C VAL A 94 -5.63 -29.53 1.28
N ILE A 95 -6.67 -29.65 0.45
CA ILE A 95 -7.72 -28.63 0.40
C ILE A 95 -8.56 -28.66 1.67
N SER A 96 -8.89 -29.84 2.22
CA SER A 96 -9.61 -29.91 3.50
C SER A 96 -8.85 -29.26 4.63
N LYS A 97 -7.51 -29.41 4.64
CA LYS A 97 -6.65 -28.79 5.64
C LYS A 97 -6.59 -27.27 5.46
N GLU A 98 -6.38 -26.78 4.24
CA GLU A 98 -6.17 -25.35 3.99
C GLU A 98 -7.49 -24.55 4.05
N SER A 99 -8.60 -25.07 3.52
CA SER A 99 -9.91 -24.39 3.57
C SER A 99 -10.49 -24.27 4.98
N LYS A 100 -10.08 -25.13 5.92
CA LYS A 100 -10.50 -25.06 7.33
C LYS A 100 -9.65 -24.12 8.18
N LYS A 101 -8.50 -23.64 7.66
CA LYS A 101 -7.67 -22.71 8.43
C LYS A 101 -8.42 -21.39 8.56
N PRO A 102 -8.61 -20.90 9.79
CA PRO A 102 -9.30 -19.63 9.97
C PRO A 102 -8.45 -18.50 9.40
N ILE A 103 -9.00 -17.73 8.48
CA ILE A 103 -8.46 -16.42 8.14
C ILE A 103 -8.88 -15.48 9.29
N PRO A 104 -7.92 -14.79 9.95
CA PRO A 104 -8.21 -13.93 11.09
C PRO A 104 -9.28 -12.89 10.79
N ASN A 105 -10.13 -12.61 11.79
CA ASN A 105 -11.01 -11.44 11.72
C ASN A 105 -10.17 -10.16 11.84
N VAL A 106 -10.51 -9.16 11.04
CA VAL A 106 -9.68 -7.96 10.88
C VAL A 106 -10.32 -6.79 11.61
N SER A 107 -9.62 -6.30 12.64
CA SER A 107 -9.97 -5.07 13.35
C SER A 107 -8.90 -3.99 13.19
N THR A 108 -7.65 -4.38 13.00
CA THR A 108 -6.51 -3.49 12.81
C THR A 108 -5.82 -3.70 11.45
N TYR A 109 -4.94 -2.78 11.07
CA TYR A 109 -4.12 -2.92 9.86
C TYR A 109 -3.13 -4.09 9.96
N ASP A 110 -2.57 -4.35 11.15
CA ASP A 110 -1.69 -5.50 11.37
C ASP A 110 -2.43 -6.85 11.22
N ASP A 111 -3.67 -6.92 11.73
CA ASP A 111 -4.53 -8.08 11.50
C ASP A 111 -4.80 -8.30 10.01
N LEU A 112 -4.96 -7.21 9.24
CA LEU A 112 -5.18 -7.28 7.81
C LEU A 112 -3.96 -7.85 7.07
N LEU A 113 -2.74 -7.44 7.44
CA LEU A 113 -1.51 -8.00 6.86
C LEU A 113 -1.46 -9.52 7.07
N LYS A 114 -1.68 -9.96 8.31
CA LYS A 114 -1.73 -11.38 8.67
C LYS A 114 -2.83 -12.13 7.92
N ALA A 115 -4.02 -11.55 7.80
CA ALA A 115 -5.13 -12.14 7.08
C ALA A 115 -4.84 -12.26 5.57
N SER A 116 -4.22 -11.25 4.97
CA SER A 116 -3.83 -11.29 3.55
C SER A 116 -2.74 -12.32 3.27
N GLU A 117 -1.76 -12.45 4.17
CA GLU A 117 -0.72 -13.47 4.08
C GLU A 117 -1.32 -14.87 4.20
N ALA A 118 -2.18 -15.10 5.20
CA ALA A 118 -2.88 -16.37 5.39
C ALA A 118 -3.73 -16.75 4.17
N SER A 119 -4.51 -15.78 3.65
CA SER A 119 -5.31 -15.97 2.44
C SER A 119 -4.45 -16.33 1.22
N SER A 120 -3.35 -15.60 1.00
CA SER A 120 -2.42 -15.85 -0.10
C SER A 120 -1.75 -17.23 0.01
N HIS A 121 -1.36 -17.64 1.21
CA HIS A 121 -0.79 -18.95 1.47
C HIS A 121 -1.80 -20.07 1.17
N THR A 122 -3.02 -19.95 1.70
CA THR A 122 -4.12 -20.91 1.45
C THR A 122 -4.41 -21.03 -0.04
N LEU A 123 -4.57 -19.89 -0.73
CA LEU A 123 -4.81 -19.85 -2.17
C LEU A 123 -3.68 -20.55 -2.94
N LYS A 124 -2.42 -20.28 -2.60
CA LYS A 124 -1.26 -20.91 -3.23
C LYS A 124 -1.29 -22.43 -3.06
N LYS A 125 -1.52 -22.93 -1.84
CA LYS A 125 -1.55 -24.39 -1.57
C LYS A 125 -2.68 -25.10 -2.30
N ILE A 126 -3.88 -24.50 -2.32
CA ILE A 126 -5.04 -25.02 -3.06
C ILE A 126 -4.76 -24.99 -4.57
N GLY A 127 -4.20 -23.89 -5.08
CA GLY A 127 -3.81 -23.74 -6.48
C GLY A 127 -2.78 -24.78 -6.92
N ASP A 128 -1.73 -25.00 -6.12
CA ASP A 128 -0.65 -25.94 -6.41
C ASP A 128 -1.19 -27.38 -6.53
N VAL A 129 -2.01 -27.84 -5.59
CA VAL A 129 -2.55 -29.21 -5.59
C VAL A 129 -3.55 -29.43 -6.73
N LEU A 130 -4.39 -28.44 -7.02
CA LEU A 130 -5.35 -28.49 -8.13
C LEU A 130 -4.66 -28.44 -9.48
N GLY A 131 -3.60 -27.62 -9.62
CA GLY A 131 -2.79 -27.54 -10.83
C GLY A 131 -2.11 -28.88 -11.13
N LYS A 132 -1.44 -29.46 -10.12
CA LYS A 132 -0.75 -30.75 -10.23
C LYS A 132 -1.68 -31.90 -10.59
N ASN A 133 -2.87 -31.94 -9.99
CA ASN A 133 -3.84 -33.02 -10.17
C ASN A 133 -4.94 -32.68 -11.20
N SER A 134 -4.78 -31.60 -11.97
CA SER A 134 -5.79 -31.05 -12.87
C SER A 134 -6.36 -32.07 -13.87
N ARG A 135 -5.50 -32.90 -14.47
CA ARG A 135 -5.93 -33.93 -15.44
C ARG A 135 -6.80 -35.00 -14.79
N VAL A 136 -6.43 -35.47 -13.60
CA VAL A 136 -7.22 -36.46 -12.85
C VAL A 136 -8.58 -35.87 -12.47
N ILE A 137 -8.59 -34.64 -11.98
CA ILE A 137 -9.82 -33.96 -11.59
C ILE A 137 -10.73 -33.77 -12.81
N HIS A 138 -10.19 -33.34 -13.95
CA HIS A 138 -10.97 -33.09 -15.15
C HIS A 138 -11.58 -34.36 -15.76
N VAL A 139 -10.88 -35.49 -15.67
CA VAL A 139 -11.34 -36.77 -16.24
C VAL A 139 -12.27 -37.50 -15.27
N PHE A 140 -11.87 -37.65 -14.01
CA PHE A 140 -12.57 -38.53 -13.06
C PHE A 140 -13.54 -37.79 -12.13
N ALA A 141 -13.28 -36.51 -11.87
CA ALA A 141 -14.06 -35.65 -10.99
C ALA A 141 -14.68 -34.47 -11.76
N LYS A 142 -15.01 -34.66 -13.05
CA LYS A 142 -15.43 -33.61 -13.99
C LYS A 142 -16.54 -32.71 -13.45
N LYS A 143 -17.51 -33.29 -12.74
CA LYS A 143 -18.65 -32.57 -12.15
C LYS A 143 -18.26 -31.54 -11.08
N TYR A 144 -17.08 -31.70 -10.46
CA TYR A 144 -16.55 -30.77 -9.46
C TYR A 144 -15.54 -29.78 -10.04
N ALA A 145 -14.91 -30.12 -11.18
CA ALA A 145 -13.82 -29.34 -11.74
C ALA A 145 -14.22 -27.89 -12.05
N GLN A 146 -15.41 -27.69 -12.62
CA GLN A 146 -15.90 -26.36 -12.96
C GLN A 146 -16.21 -25.53 -11.71
N SER A 147 -16.94 -26.10 -10.74
CA SER A 147 -17.25 -25.40 -9.47
C SER A 147 -15.99 -25.06 -8.67
N LEU A 148 -15.02 -25.98 -8.56
CA LEU A 148 -13.74 -25.70 -7.90
C LEU A 148 -13.02 -24.54 -8.58
N LYS A 149 -13.01 -24.50 -9.91
CA LYS A 149 -12.40 -23.41 -10.68
C LYS A 149 -13.10 -22.08 -10.43
N ASP A 150 -14.44 -22.06 -10.43
CA ASP A 150 -15.22 -20.83 -10.28
C ASP A 150 -15.05 -20.22 -8.89
N HIS A 151 -15.19 -21.02 -7.82
CA HIS A 151 -14.98 -20.55 -6.45
C HIS A 151 -13.51 -20.13 -6.21
N LEU A 152 -12.54 -20.89 -6.73
CA LEU A 152 -11.12 -20.51 -6.63
C LEU A 152 -10.81 -19.20 -7.37
N ALA A 153 -11.47 -18.94 -8.50
CA ALA A 153 -11.31 -17.69 -9.24
C ALA A 153 -11.82 -16.49 -8.42
N LEU A 154 -12.92 -16.64 -7.67
CA LEU A 154 -13.43 -15.61 -6.78
C LEU A 154 -12.47 -15.36 -5.61
N VAL A 155 -11.96 -16.41 -4.95
CA VAL A 155 -10.91 -16.27 -3.93
C VAL A 155 -9.69 -15.54 -4.49
N THR A 156 -9.24 -15.93 -5.70
CA THR A 156 -8.09 -15.31 -6.37
C THR A 156 -8.33 -13.83 -6.62
N LYS A 157 -9.47 -13.47 -7.22
CA LYS A 157 -9.84 -12.09 -7.51
C LYS A 157 -9.81 -11.23 -6.25
N ASN A 158 -10.47 -11.69 -5.18
CA ASN A 158 -10.56 -10.95 -3.93
C ASN A 158 -9.21 -10.85 -3.23
N ASN A 159 -8.40 -11.91 -3.25
CA ASN A 159 -7.04 -11.88 -2.72
C ASN A 159 -6.16 -10.88 -3.49
N THR A 160 -6.25 -10.85 -4.83
CA THR A 160 -5.52 -9.86 -5.64
C THR A 160 -5.94 -8.42 -5.31
N LEU A 161 -7.23 -8.17 -5.09
CA LEU A 161 -7.70 -6.84 -4.66
C LEU A 161 -7.15 -6.46 -3.29
N LEU A 162 -7.13 -7.39 -2.32
CA LEU A 162 -6.53 -7.18 -1.00
C LEU A 162 -5.04 -6.85 -1.10
N THR A 163 -4.27 -7.67 -1.81
CA THR A 163 -2.83 -7.44 -1.99
C THR A 163 -2.56 -6.12 -2.70
N LYS A 164 -3.39 -5.73 -3.67
CA LYS A 164 -3.28 -4.43 -4.33
C LYS A 164 -3.51 -3.28 -3.35
N MET A 165 -4.57 -3.33 -2.52
CA MET A 165 -4.83 -2.29 -1.51
C MET A 165 -3.67 -2.13 -0.53
N LEU A 166 -3.05 -3.25 -0.11
CA LEU A 166 -1.87 -3.22 0.76
C LEU A 166 -0.64 -2.64 0.05
N SER A 167 -0.41 -3.00 -1.21
CA SER A 167 0.67 -2.45 -2.02
C SER A 167 0.51 -0.95 -2.26
N ASP A 168 -0.71 -0.50 -2.58
CA ASP A 168 -1.01 0.93 -2.79
C ASP A 168 -0.74 1.73 -1.51
N TYR A 169 -1.03 1.15 -0.33
CA TYR A 169 -0.69 1.76 0.96
C TYR A 169 0.82 1.81 1.22
N SER A 170 1.56 0.75 0.88
CA SER A 170 3.02 0.76 1.00
C SER A 170 3.64 1.91 0.21
N VAL A 171 3.18 2.11 -1.03
CA VAL A 171 3.64 3.24 -1.87
C VAL A 171 3.30 4.60 -1.25
N LEU A 172 2.13 4.72 -0.63
CA LEU A 172 1.75 5.93 0.11
C LEU A 172 2.66 6.17 1.32
N GLU A 173 2.99 5.11 2.07
CA GLU A 173 3.88 5.18 3.23
C GLU A 173 5.28 5.62 2.83
N ASP A 174 5.86 5.02 1.78
CA ASP A 174 7.15 5.42 1.21
C ASP A 174 7.15 6.89 0.75
N SER A 175 6.04 7.33 0.16
CA SER A 175 5.86 8.73 -0.27
C SER A 175 5.83 9.68 0.91
N CYS A 176 5.15 9.31 2.01
CA CYS A 176 5.12 10.11 3.23
C CYS A 176 6.52 10.22 3.85
N ASP A 177 7.25 9.12 3.91
CA ASP A 177 8.59 9.08 4.50
C ASP A 177 9.59 9.88 3.64
N SER A 178 9.45 9.85 2.32
CA SER A 178 10.20 10.70 1.40
C SER A 178 9.95 12.20 1.62
N ILE A 179 8.68 12.59 1.88
CA ILE A 179 8.35 13.98 2.21
C ILE A 179 8.99 14.39 3.53
N LEU A 180 8.95 13.53 4.55
CA LEU A 180 9.57 13.81 5.85
C LEU A 180 11.09 14.01 5.74
N ASP A 181 11.77 13.20 4.92
CA ASP A 181 13.20 13.37 4.63
C ASP A 181 13.50 14.71 3.94
N MET A 182 12.67 15.12 2.97
CA MET A 182 12.80 16.44 2.34
C MET A 182 12.58 17.59 3.32
N VAL A 183 11.60 17.47 4.22
CA VAL A 183 11.36 18.47 5.27
C VAL A 183 12.58 18.62 6.18
N SER A 184 13.20 17.51 6.59
CA SER A 184 14.45 17.54 7.37
C SER A 184 15.55 18.28 6.62
N LYS A 185 15.77 17.97 5.34
CA LYS A 185 16.79 18.63 4.51
C LYS A 185 16.54 20.14 4.36
N ILE A 186 15.28 20.55 4.22
CA ILE A 186 14.91 21.97 4.16
C ILE A 186 15.23 22.66 5.50
N GLN A 187 14.94 22.00 6.62
CA GLN A 187 15.22 22.53 7.95
C GLN A 187 16.72 22.70 8.19
N ASP A 188 17.53 21.72 7.79
CA ASP A 188 19.00 21.79 7.88
C ASP A 188 19.55 22.93 7.02
N ALA A 189 19.11 23.03 5.76
CA ALA A 189 19.52 24.10 4.86
C ALA A 189 19.09 25.49 5.38
N SER A 190 17.92 25.59 6.02
CA SER A 190 17.44 26.83 6.62
C SER A 190 18.32 27.27 7.80
N GLN A 191 18.78 26.33 8.62
CA GLN A 191 19.71 26.62 9.72
C GLN A 191 21.08 27.07 9.21
N GLU A 192 21.61 26.40 8.19
CA GLU A 192 22.87 26.80 7.55
C GLU A 192 22.79 28.19 6.93
N HIS A 193 21.67 28.49 6.26
CA HIS A 193 21.41 29.82 5.70
C HIS A 193 21.39 30.89 6.79
N GLN A 194 20.69 30.63 7.91
CA GLN A 194 20.65 31.56 9.03
C GLN A 194 22.03 31.79 9.65
N SER A 195 22.87 30.75 9.73
CA SER A 195 24.26 30.89 10.20
C SER A 195 25.09 31.76 9.25
N THR A 196 24.93 31.53 7.94
CA THR A 196 25.62 32.29 6.89
C THR A 196 25.22 33.76 6.91
N GLU A 197 23.92 34.04 7.07
CA GLU A 197 23.38 35.40 7.19
C GLU A 197 24.01 36.14 8.39
N ARG A 198 24.10 35.49 9.56
CA ARG A 198 24.76 36.07 10.74
C ARG A 198 26.24 36.39 10.49
N HIS A 199 26.97 35.50 9.80
CA HIS A 199 28.36 35.76 9.43
C HIS A 199 28.49 36.94 8.48
N MET A 200 27.57 37.06 7.51
CA MET A 200 27.57 38.16 6.55
C MET A 200 27.30 39.50 7.23
N THR A 201 26.37 39.55 8.19
CA THR A 201 26.13 40.74 9.02
C THR A 201 27.39 41.14 9.79
N SER A 202 28.02 40.19 10.49
CA SER A 202 29.25 40.46 11.26
C SER A 202 30.42 40.92 10.38
N LEU A 203 30.53 40.39 9.15
CA LEU A 203 31.55 40.81 8.20
C LEU A 203 31.29 42.23 7.70
N GLY A 204 30.02 42.59 7.46
CA GLY A 204 29.61 43.97 7.14
C GLY A 204 30.01 44.96 8.23
N ASP A 205 29.73 44.65 9.50
CA ASP A 205 30.12 45.50 10.63
C ASP A 205 31.64 45.71 10.73
N SER A 206 32.41 44.64 10.47
CA SER A 206 33.87 44.70 10.44
C SER A 206 34.39 45.53 9.27
N HIS A 207 33.76 45.42 8.10
CA HIS A 207 34.08 46.20 6.91
C HIS A 207 33.85 47.69 7.17
N ASP A 208 32.68 48.07 7.70
CA ASP A 208 32.35 49.46 8.03
C ASP A 208 33.31 50.06 9.06
N SER A 209 33.74 49.26 10.02
CA SER A 209 34.75 49.66 11.01
C SER A 209 36.11 49.91 10.36
N ALA A 210 36.55 49.01 9.47
CA ALA A 210 37.79 49.16 8.73
C ALA A 210 37.76 50.37 7.77
N GLN A 211 36.63 50.59 7.10
CA GLN A 211 36.37 51.75 6.24
C GLN A 211 36.55 53.07 7.02
N LYS A 212 35.91 53.19 8.20
CA LYS A 212 36.05 54.37 9.06
C LYS A 212 37.49 54.62 9.49
N LEU A 213 38.23 53.56 9.85
CA LEU A 213 39.64 53.65 10.21
C LEU A 213 40.50 54.11 9.03
N TYR A 214 40.24 53.58 7.83
CA TYR A 214 40.92 53.96 6.60
C TYR A 214 40.71 55.44 6.28
N GLU A 215 39.45 55.91 6.28
CA GLU A 215 39.10 57.32 6.04
C GLU A 215 39.76 58.26 7.05
N SER A 216 39.74 57.89 8.35
CA SER A 216 40.43 58.64 9.41
C SER A 216 41.93 58.72 9.17
N THR A 217 42.57 57.61 8.80
CA THR A 217 44.01 57.55 8.53
C THR A 217 44.36 58.39 7.30
N GLN A 218 43.56 58.31 6.24
CA GLN A 218 43.78 59.09 5.02
C GLN A 218 43.68 60.60 5.30
N LYS A 219 42.73 61.02 6.13
CA LYS A 219 42.62 62.41 6.59
C LYS A 219 43.87 62.86 7.35
N GLN A 220 44.37 62.05 8.29
CA GLN A 220 45.60 62.35 9.03
C GLN A 220 46.82 62.50 8.10
N ILE A 221 46.94 61.66 7.07
CA ILE A 221 48.02 61.77 6.08
C ILE A 221 47.92 63.09 5.32
N SER A 222 46.72 63.48 4.87
CA SER A 222 46.51 64.75 4.16
C SER A 222 46.81 65.97 5.04
N ASP A 223 46.45 65.93 6.32
CA ASP A 223 46.75 67.00 7.28
C ASP A 223 48.27 67.16 7.49
N LEU A 224 49.02 66.06 7.57
CA LEU A 224 50.49 66.09 7.66
C LEU A 224 51.16 66.65 6.39
N GLN A 225 50.61 66.36 5.20
CA GLN A 225 51.14 66.85 3.92
C GLN A 225 50.83 68.33 3.65
N SER A 226 49.83 68.90 4.32
CA SER A 226 49.38 70.29 4.14
C SER A 226 49.90 71.24 5.21
N SER A 227 50.60 70.74 6.23
CA SER A 227 51.27 71.55 7.23
C SER A 227 52.55 72.17 6.65
N PRO A 228 52.72 73.51 6.63
CA PRO A 228 53.94 74.13 6.14
C PRO A 228 55.11 73.93 7.13
N GLU A 229 56.32 73.76 6.60
CA GLU A 229 57.58 74.03 7.31
C GLU A 229 57.71 75.51 7.69
#